data_AF-A0A969QX09-F1
#
_entry.id   AF-A0A969QX09-F1
#
_cell.length_a   1.000
_cell.length_b   1.000
_cell.length_c   1.000
_cell.angle_alpha   90.00
_cell.angle_beta   90.00
_cell.angle_gamma   90.00
#
_symmetry.space_group_name_H-M   'P 1'
#
loop_
_entity.id
_entity.type
_entity.pdbx_description
1 polymer ?
#
loop_
_entity_poly.entity_id
_entity_poly.type
_entity_poly.pdbx_seq_one_letter_code
_entity_poly.pdbx_strand_id
1 'polypeptide(L)' 'MKQIPLTIFDETLRDGEQQVGIFFDAQTKIDLTQLIANTGIDHVALMPAIHPTEAELVKNLVNRNLPQIVASTMMGKSY' A
#
# COMPACT_ATOMS: atom_id res chain seq x y z
N MET A 1 8.32 -8.77 31.66
CA MET A 1 7.84 -9.22 30.33
C MET A 1 8.88 -8.86 29.30
N LYS A 2 9.27 -9.80 28.42
CA LYS A 2 10.29 -9.55 27.39
C LYS A 2 9.60 -8.87 26.19
N GLN A 3 10.09 -7.71 25.76
CA GLN A 3 9.62 -7.07 24.54
C GLN A 3 10.34 -7.66 23.34
N ILE A 4 9.61 -7.87 22.25
CA ILE A 4 10.16 -8.21 20.94
C ILE A 4 9.77 -7.10 19.95
N PRO A 5 10.69 -6.68 19.08
CA PRO A 5 10.33 -5.77 18.00
C PRO A 5 9.38 -6.50 17.04
N LEU A 6 8.29 -5.83 16.67
CA LEU A 6 7.33 -6.29 15.67
C LEU A 6 7.32 -5.29 14.52
N THR A 7 7.21 -5.83 13.31
CA THR A 7 7.01 -5.04 12.10
C THR A 7 5.75 -5.56 11.43
N ILE A 8 4.80 -4.66 11.17
CA ILE A 8 3.48 -5.00 10.65
C ILE A 8 3.38 -4.53 9.20
N PHE A 9 2.99 -5.46 8.33
CA PHE A 9 2.72 -5.22 6.92
C PHE A 9 1.22 -5.36 6.68
N ASP A 10 0.60 -4.31 6.16
CA ASP A 10 -0.80 -4.30 5.75
C ASP A 10 -0.91 -4.61 4.24
N GLU A 11 -1.73 -5.60 3.91
CA GLU A 11 -1.93 -6.11 2.55
C GLU A 11 -3.32 -5.75 1.99
N THR A 12 -4.11 -4.91 2.68
CA THR A 12 -5.50 -4.58 2.32
C THR A 12 -5.61 -4.01 0.90
N LEU A 13 -4.68 -3.14 0.51
CA LEU A 13 -4.69 -2.46 -0.79
C LEU A 13 -4.02 -3.26 -1.92
N ARG A 14 -3.49 -4.46 -1.61
CA ARG A 14 -2.88 -5.35 -2.61
C ARG A 14 -3.62 -6.68 -2.67
N ASP A 15 -3.46 -7.54 -1.68
CA ASP A 15 -4.07 -8.86 -1.66
C ASP A 15 -5.60 -8.75 -1.43
N GLY A 16 -6.02 -7.79 -0.59
CA GLY A 16 -7.44 -7.53 -0.32
C GLY A 16 -8.22 -7.10 -1.56
N GLU A 17 -7.67 -6.22 -2.39
CA GLU A 17 -8.31 -5.81 -3.65
C GLU A 17 -8.34 -6.92 -4.70
N GLN A 18 -7.33 -7.82 -4.71
CA GLN A 18 -7.25 -8.93 -5.67
C GLN A 18 -8.34 -10.00 -5.48
N GLN A 19 -9.16 -9.88 -4.43
CA GLN A 19 -10.32 -10.73 -4.21
C GLN A 19 -11.41 -10.49 -5.28
N VAL A 20 -12.00 -11.58 -5.77
CA VAL A 20 -13.04 -11.52 -6.82
C VAL A 20 -14.21 -10.63 -6.40
N GLY A 21 -14.52 -9.66 -7.27
CA GLY A 21 -15.64 -8.74 -7.07
C GLY A 21 -15.31 -7.50 -6.23
N ILE A 22 -14.06 -7.35 -5.78
CA ILE A 22 -13.59 -6.14 -5.11
C ILE A 22 -12.88 -5.24 -6.12
N PHE A 23 -13.18 -3.94 -6.05
CA PHE A 23 -12.49 -2.90 -6.79
C PHE A 23 -12.48 -1.64 -5.94
N PHE A 24 -11.31 -1.04 -5.75
CA PHE A 24 -11.18 0.25 -5.08
C PHE A 24 -10.79 1.32 -6.09
N ASP A 25 -11.58 2.38 -6.18
CA ASP A 25 -11.15 3.55 -6.94
C ASP A 25 -9.97 4.26 -6.26
N ALA A 26 -9.30 5.14 -7.02
CA ALA A 26 -8.08 5.81 -6.56
C ALA A 26 -8.30 6.64 -5.27
N GLN A 27 -9.46 7.28 -5.12
CA GLN A 27 -9.76 8.09 -3.93
C GLN A 27 -9.96 7.19 -2.71
N THR A 28 -10.70 6.10 -2.87
CA THR A 28 -10.90 5.09 -1.83
C THR A 28 -9.57 4.53 -1.35
N LYS A 29 -8.63 4.24 -2.27
CA LYS A 29 -7.29 3.77 -1.89
C LYS A 29 -6.47 4.81 -1.12
N ILE A 30 -6.56 6.09 -1.51
CA ILE A 30 -5.91 7.19 -0.78
C ILE A 30 -6.46 7.28 0.65
N ASP A 31 -7.78 7.25 0.78
CA ASP A 31 -8.45 7.36 2.08
C ASP A 31 -8.10 6.17 2.99
N LEU A 32 -8.15 4.95 2.45
CA LEU A 32 -7.73 3.73 3.15
C LEU A 32 -6.26 3.78 3.56
N THR A 33 -5.36 4.24 2.69
CA THR A 33 -3.94 4.38 3.03
C THR A 33 -3.76 5.33 4.22
N GLN A 34 -4.51 6.44 4.26
CA GLN A 34 -4.46 7.38 5.38
C GLN A 34 -5.05 6.80 6.67
N LEU A 35 -6.13 6.02 6.57
CA LEU A 35 -6.72 5.33 7.72
C LEU A 35 -5.78 4.27 8.29
N ILE A 36 -5.17 3.45 7.44
CA ILE A 36 -4.18 2.44 7.83
C ILE A 36 -2.97 3.11 8.48
N ALA A 37 -2.48 4.21 7.91
CA ALA A 37 -1.39 5.00 8.49
C ALA A 37 -1.63 5.43 9.94
N ASN A 38 -2.89 5.78 10.27
CA ASN A 38 -3.26 6.25 11.60
C ASN A 38 -3.32 5.13 12.65
N THR A 39 -3.17 3.86 12.26
CA THR A 39 -3.21 2.71 13.18
C THR A 39 -1.85 2.37 13.81
N GLY A 40 -0.75 2.95 13.30
CA GLY A 40 0.61 2.62 13.72
C GLY A 40 1.24 1.44 12.96
N ILE A 41 0.71 1.10 11.79
CA ILE A 41 1.32 0.13 10.85
C ILE A 41 2.65 0.65 10.30
N ASP A 42 3.63 -0.24 10.09
CA ASP A 42 4.94 0.11 9.55
C ASP A 42 4.95 0.20 8.01
N HIS A 43 4.26 -0.75 7.36
CA HIS A 43 4.28 -0.91 5.90
C HIS A 43 2.89 -1.13 5.30
N VAL A 44 2.64 -0.54 4.13
CA VAL A 44 1.43 -0.76 3.34
C VAL A 44 1.82 -1.28 1.95
N ALA A 45 1.26 -2.42 1.56
CA ALA A 45 1.54 -3.06 0.29
C ALA A 45 0.65 -2.53 -0.85
N LEU A 46 1.25 -2.24 -2.00
CA LEU A 46 0.59 -1.83 -3.25
C LEU A 46 1.24 -2.54 -4.45
N MET A 47 0.54 -2.60 -5.58
CA MET A 47 1.03 -3.29 -6.79
C MET A 47 0.96 -2.40 -8.05
N PRO A 48 1.92 -1.47 -8.23
CA PRO A 48 1.94 -0.56 -9.39
C PRO A 48 2.16 -1.28 -10.73
N ALA A 49 2.55 -2.56 -10.71
CA ALA A 49 2.74 -3.36 -11.91
C ALA A 49 1.42 -3.72 -12.63
N ILE A 50 0.26 -3.67 -11.97
CA ILE A 50 -1.00 -4.13 -12.58
C ILE A 50 -1.57 -3.13 -13.60
N HIS A 51 -1.44 -1.83 -13.34
CA HIS A 51 -2.10 -0.79 -14.13
C HIS A 51 -1.44 0.59 -13.96
N PRO A 52 -1.42 1.46 -14.98
CA PRO A 52 -0.84 2.81 -14.88
C PRO A 52 -1.42 3.67 -13.75
N THR A 53 -2.71 3.52 -13.43
CA THR A 53 -3.35 4.26 -12.33
C THR A 53 -2.77 3.87 -10.96
N GLU A 54 -2.38 2.60 -10.78
CA GLU A 54 -1.70 2.15 -9.56
C GLU A 54 -0.29 2.74 -9.46
N ALA A 55 0.42 2.81 -10.58
CA ALA A 55 1.72 3.45 -10.65
C ALA A 55 1.65 4.94 -10.27
N GLU A 56 0.64 5.66 -10.75
CA GLU A 56 0.40 7.06 -10.37
C GLU A 56 0.00 7.21 -8.91
N LEU A 57 -0.86 6.32 -8.41
CA LEU A 57 -1.25 6.28 -7.00
C LEU A 57 -0.03 6.11 -6.08
N VAL A 58 0.83 5.12 -6.35
CA VAL A 58 2.05 4.89 -5.55
C VAL A 58 2.94 6.14 -5.54
N LYS A 59 3.18 6.78 -6.70
CA LYS A 59 3.94 8.03 -6.78
C LYS A 59 3.32 9.15 -5.94
N ASN A 60 2.00 9.27 -5.97
CA ASN A 60 1.28 10.28 -5.19
C ASN A 60 1.33 10.03 -3.68
N LEU A 61 1.40 8.75 -3.26
CA LEU A 61 1.44 8.37 -1.84
C LEU A 61 2.85 8.47 -1.25
N VAL A 62 3.89 8.10 -2.00
CA VAL A 62 5.30 8.18 -1.54
C VAL A 62 5.72 9.62 -1.18
N ASN A 63 5.08 10.62 -1.79
CA ASN A 63 5.32 12.04 -1.49
C ASN A 63 4.62 12.54 -0.21
N ARG A 64 3.94 11.67 0.54
CA ARG A 64 3.18 12.01 1.75
C ARG A 64 3.86 11.41 2.99
N ASN A 65 3.59 11.99 4.15
CA ASN A 65 4.14 11.56 5.44
C ASN A 65 3.41 10.29 5.96
N LEU A 66 3.45 9.21 5.17
CA LEU A 66 2.73 7.95 5.35
C LEU A 66 3.68 6.80 5.78
N PRO A 67 3.15 5.64 6.20
CA PRO A 67 3.91 4.42 6.39
C PRO A 67 4.72 4.06 5.15
N GLN A 68 5.76 3.24 5.31
CA GLN A 68 6.59 2.85 4.18
C GLN A 68 5.76 2.05 3.16
N ILE A 69 5.63 2.60 1.95
CA ILE A 69 4.96 1.91 0.85
C ILE A 69 5.87 0.80 0.35
N VAL A 70 5.35 -0.43 0.35
CA VAL A 70 6.02 -1.60 -0.24
C VAL A 70 5.35 -1.89 -1.57
N ALA A 71 6.09 -1.68 -2.65
CA ALA A 71 5.57 -1.80 -4.00
C ALA A 71 6.00 -3.12 -4.65
N SER A 72 5.04 -3.91 -5.12
CA SER A 72 5.28 -5.06 -6.00
C SER A 72 5.49 -4.58 -7.44
N THR A 73 6.73 -4.63 -7.93
CA THR A 73 7.14 -4.13 -9.24
C THR A 73 7.66 -5.25 -10.14
N MET A 74 7.72 -4.99 -11.45
CA MET A 74 8.43 -5.87 -12.37
C MET A 74 9.95 -5.80 -12.14
N MET A 75 10.65 -6.91 -12.32
CA MET A 75 12.11 -6.95 -12.20
C MET A 75 12.77 -5.88 -13.09
N GLY A 76 13.61 -5.04 -12.47
CA GLY A 76 14.29 -3.94 -13.16
C GLY A 76 13.47 -2.67 -13.40
N LYS A 77 12.24 -2.57 -12.87
CA LYS A 77 11.42 -1.34 -12.90
C LYS A 77 11.30 -0.69 -11.51
N SER A 78 11.54 0.62 -11.49
CA SER A 78 11.28 1.50 -10.35
C SER A 78 10.11 2.42 -10.68
N TYR A 79 9.30 2.75 -9.67
CA TYR A 79 8.08 3.55 -9.80
C TYR A 79 8.16 4.78 -8.90
#